data_AF-A0AAV5XNY5-F1
#
_entry.id   AF-A0AAV5XNY5-F1
#
_cell.length_a   1.000
_cell.length_b   1.000
_cell.length_c   1.000
_cell.angle_alpha   90.00
_cell.angle_beta   90.00
_cell.angle_gamma   90.00
#
_symmetry.space_group_name_H-M   'P 1'
#
loop_
_entity.id
_entity.type
_entity.pdbx_description
1 polymer ?
#
loop_
_entity_poly.entity_id
_entity_poly.type
_entity_poly.pdbx_seq_one_letter_code
_entity_poly.pdbx_strand_id
1 'polypeptide(L)'
;VGGLVLVWIAFKLVHPEEIGEGEGRHGASFWEAIWIIIVADVTMSLDNVLAIAAAAHGDMLLVTLGITTSLPIVVWGSGILASLMNRHAWIIWVGGGLLGYVAGEMVNDDPVVTNHLGAVGQAIGHIVPWLLAAGLIAYGFWIHRRKKKLRIA
;
A
#
# COMPACT_ATOMS: atom_id res chain seq x y z
N VAL A 1 -8.75 -9.03 -8.91
CA VAL A 1 -9.30 -8.86 -7.54
C VAL A 1 -8.34 -8.15 -6.58
N GLY A 2 -7.06 -8.52 -6.52
CA GLY A 2 -6.07 -7.89 -5.62
C GLY A 2 -5.92 -6.37 -5.79
N GLY A 3 -5.99 -5.87 -7.03
CA GLY A 3 -5.92 -4.42 -7.28
C GLY A 3 -7.05 -3.62 -6.63
N LEU A 4 -8.28 -4.16 -6.53
CA LEU A 4 -9.39 -3.48 -5.84
C LEU A 4 -9.16 -3.37 -4.33
N VAL A 5 -8.59 -4.41 -3.72
CA VAL A 5 -8.19 -4.38 -2.31
C VAL A 5 -7.10 -3.33 -2.10
N LEU A 6 -6.16 -3.22 -3.05
CA LEU A 6 -5.09 -2.23 -2.98
C LEU A 6 -5.61 -0.79 -3.12
N VAL A 7 -6.63 -0.55 -3.98
CA VAL A 7 -7.32 0.76 -4.04
C VAL A 7 -7.94 1.10 -2.67
N TRP A 8 -8.57 0.14 -2.02
CA TRP A 8 -9.15 0.34 -0.69
C TRP A 8 -8.09 0.66 0.38
N ILE A 9 -6.96 -0.05 0.37
CA ILE A 9 -5.82 0.22 1.27
C ILE A 9 -5.25 1.62 1.00
N ALA A 10 -5.06 1.99 -0.27
CA ALA A 10 -4.57 3.31 -0.66
C ALA A 10 -5.48 4.44 -0.14
N PHE A 11 -6.80 4.24 -0.24
CA PHE A 11 -7.78 5.18 0.32
C PHE A 11 -7.71 5.26 1.85
N LYS A 12 -7.65 4.11 2.54
CA LYS A 12 -7.50 4.06 4.01
C LYS A 12 -6.20 4.70 4.50
N LEU A 13 -5.12 4.62 3.72
CA LEU A 13 -3.86 5.26 4.07
C LEU A 13 -3.97 6.78 4.06
N VAL A 14 -4.65 7.36 3.06
CA VAL A 14 -4.82 8.81 2.91
C VAL A 14 -5.89 9.36 3.87
N HIS A 15 -6.86 8.53 4.22
CA HIS A 15 -7.89 8.83 5.20
C HIS A 15 -7.67 8.01 6.47
N PRO A 16 -6.62 8.32 7.28
CA PRO A 16 -6.45 7.65 8.54
C PRO A 16 -7.68 7.97 9.39
N GLU A 17 -8.52 6.96 9.57
CA GLU A 17 -9.55 6.97 10.60
C GLU A 17 -8.79 7.28 11.90
N GLU A 18 -9.17 8.36 12.58
CA GLU A 18 -8.82 8.47 13.99
C GLU A 18 -9.50 7.26 14.62
N ILE A 19 -8.72 6.20 14.85
CA ILE A 19 -9.16 5.04 15.61
C ILE A 19 -9.65 5.65 16.91
N GLY A 20 -10.97 5.80 17.03
CA GLY A 20 -11.56 6.46 18.18
C GLY A 20 -11.02 5.79 19.42
N GLU A 21 -10.64 6.59 20.40
CA GLU A 21 -10.34 6.16 21.77
C GLU A 21 -11.59 5.58 22.47
N GLY A 22 -12.35 4.75 21.77
CA GLY A 22 -13.71 4.32 22.11
C GLY A 22 -14.00 2.95 21.53
N GLU A 23 -13.10 2.01 21.76
CA GLU A 23 -13.35 0.60 22.07
C GLU A 23 -11.97 -0.05 22.16
N GLY A 24 -11.43 -0.06 23.38
CA GLY A 24 -10.19 -0.74 23.65
C GLY A 24 -10.28 -2.18 23.15
N ARG A 25 -9.43 -2.53 22.20
CA ARG A 25 -8.84 -3.86 22.17
C ARG A 25 -8.03 -4.01 23.45
N HIS A 26 -8.74 -4.16 24.57
CA HIS A 26 -8.17 -4.60 25.83
C HIS A 26 -7.54 -5.96 25.56
N GLY A 27 -6.20 -5.96 25.48
CA GLY A 27 -5.38 -7.16 25.52
C GLY A 27 -5.24 -7.89 24.19
N ALA A 28 -4.74 -7.23 23.14
CA ALA A 28 -3.81 -7.99 22.30
C ALA A 28 -2.61 -8.31 23.18
N SER A 29 -2.54 -9.54 23.71
CA SER A 29 -1.35 -10.00 24.44
C SER A 29 -0.12 -9.68 23.59
N PHE A 30 1.03 -9.41 24.20
CA PHE A 30 2.29 -9.26 23.46
C PHE A 30 2.48 -10.39 22.44
N TRP A 31 2.04 -11.60 22.81
CA TRP A 31 1.99 -12.76 21.94
C TRP A 31 1.02 -12.64 20.76
N GLU A 32 -0.17 -12.09 20.97
CA GLU A 32 -1.17 -11.86 19.92
C GLU A 32 -0.68 -10.78 18.94
N ALA A 33 -0.07 -9.70 19.44
CA ALA A 33 0.52 -8.67 18.59
C ALA A 33 1.65 -9.23 17.71
N ILE A 34 2.54 -10.05 18.27
CA ILE A 34 3.58 -10.74 17.50
C ILE A 34 2.96 -11.67 16.45
N TRP A 35 1.94 -12.46 16.82
CA TRP A 35 1.28 -13.37 15.89
C TRP A 35 0.65 -12.64 14.71
N ILE A 36 -0.05 -11.52 14.97
CA ILE A 36 -0.65 -10.67 13.93
C ILE A 36 0.43 -10.14 12.98
N ILE A 37 1.57 -9.66 13.51
CA ILE A 37 2.69 -9.16 12.70
C ILE A 37 3.29 -10.28 11.83
N ILE A 38 3.58 -11.44 12.42
CA ILE A 38 4.19 -12.57 11.69
C ILE A 38 3.25 -13.07 10.59
N VAL A 39 1.96 -13.23 10.87
CA VAL A 39 0.99 -13.71 9.88
C VAL A 39 0.82 -12.69 8.74
N ALA A 40 0.75 -11.40 9.06
CA ALA A 40 0.67 -10.35 8.05
C ALA A 40 1.91 -10.32 7.16
N ASP A 41 3.11 -10.40 7.76
CA ASP A 41 4.37 -10.39 7.03
C ASP A 41 4.52 -11.64 6.18
N VAL A 42 4.23 -12.86 6.67
CA VAL A 42 4.29 -14.09 5.87
C VAL A 42 3.28 -14.07 4.72
N THR A 43 2.04 -13.65 4.98
CA THR A 43 1.00 -13.63 3.93
C THR A 43 1.34 -12.62 2.83
N MET A 44 1.86 -11.45 3.18
CA MET A 44 2.28 -10.43 2.22
C MET A 44 3.63 -10.76 1.56
N SER A 45 4.59 -11.29 2.32
CA SER A 45 5.94 -11.62 1.83
C SER A 45 5.95 -12.88 0.97
N LEU A 46 4.98 -13.78 1.09
CA LEU A 46 4.88 -14.94 0.20
C LEU A 46 4.79 -14.50 -1.27
N ASP A 47 3.94 -13.52 -1.57
CA ASP A 47 3.81 -12.98 -2.92
C ASP A 47 5.11 -12.33 -3.40
N ASN A 48 5.81 -11.62 -2.50
CA ASN A 48 7.11 -11.01 -2.80
C ASN A 48 8.22 -12.06 -3.04
N VAL A 49 8.22 -13.15 -2.26
CA VAL A 49 9.15 -14.28 -2.41
C VAL A 49 8.90 -14.99 -3.74
N LEU A 50 7.64 -15.24 -4.10
CA LEU A 50 7.27 -15.85 -5.37
C LEU A 50 7.69 -14.98 -6.56
N ALA A 51 7.57 -13.65 -6.45
CA ALA A 51 8.06 -12.73 -7.48
C ALA A 51 9.59 -12.79 -7.65
N ILE A 52 10.34 -12.81 -6.54
CA ILE A 52 11.81 -12.98 -6.57
C ILE A 52 12.19 -14.35 -7.16
N ALA A 53 11.47 -15.41 -6.79
CA ALA A 53 11.68 -16.76 -7.32
C ALA A 53 11.42 -16.84 -8.83
N ALA A 54 10.36 -16.19 -9.31
CA ALA A 54 10.06 -16.09 -10.74
C ALA A 54 11.16 -15.31 -11.49
N ALA A 55 11.65 -14.21 -10.93
CA ALA A 55 12.73 -13.41 -11.53
C ALA A 55 14.10 -14.12 -11.50
N ALA A 56 14.33 -15.01 -10.53
CA ALA A 56 15.57 -15.77 -10.39
C ALA A 56 15.68 -16.98 -11.33
N HIS A 57 14.64 -17.28 -12.13
CA HIS A 57 14.63 -18.35 -13.14
C HIS A 57 15.15 -19.72 -12.64
N GLY A 58 14.89 -20.05 -11.36
CA GLY A 58 15.29 -21.32 -10.75
C GLY A 58 16.64 -21.33 -10.06
N ASP A 59 17.39 -20.22 -10.04
CA ASP A 59 18.61 -20.10 -9.25
C ASP A 59 18.28 -19.83 -7.77
N MET A 60 18.33 -20.90 -6.97
CA MET A 60 18.06 -20.84 -5.53
C MET A 60 19.01 -19.90 -4.75
N LEU A 61 20.20 -19.64 -5.28
CA LEU A 61 21.14 -18.71 -4.67
C LEU A 61 20.63 -17.28 -4.82
N LEU A 62 20.15 -16.90 -6.01
CA LEU A 62 19.56 -15.58 -6.26
C LEU A 62 18.28 -15.36 -5.44
N VAL A 63 17.43 -16.38 -5.31
CA VAL A 63 16.23 -16.33 -4.47
C VAL A 63 16.59 -16.09 -3.02
N THR A 64 17.52 -16.89 -2.49
CA THR A 64 17.94 -16.80 -1.09
C THR A 64 18.52 -15.42 -0.79
N LEU A 65 19.42 -14.91 -1.65
CA LEU A 65 19.98 -13.57 -1.50
C LEU A 65 18.92 -12.47 -1.55
N GLY A 66 17.93 -12.59 -2.45
CA GLY A 66 16.84 -11.63 -2.57
C GLY A 66 16.00 -11.56 -1.28
N ILE A 67 15.64 -12.71 -0.71
CA ILE A 67 14.83 -12.77 0.52
C ILE A 67 15.64 -12.28 1.73
N THR A 68 16.85 -12.80 1.91
CA THR A 68 17.72 -12.43 3.04
C THR A 68 18.05 -10.94 3.04
N THR A 69 18.18 -10.32 1.87
CA THR A 69 18.47 -8.88 1.77
C THR A 69 17.20 -8.03 1.91
N SER A 70 16.04 -8.50 1.40
CA SER A 70 14.79 -7.73 1.42
C SER A 70 14.19 -7.57 2.82
N LEU A 71 14.13 -8.65 3.61
CA LEU A 71 13.50 -8.62 4.94
C LEU A 71 14.12 -7.56 5.88
N PRO A 72 15.45 -7.50 6.08
CA PRO A 72 16.06 -6.48 6.92
C PRO A 72 15.83 -5.06 6.40
N ILE A 73 15.86 -4.85 5.08
CA ILE A 73 15.60 -3.55 4.46
C ILE A 73 14.17 -3.09 4.77
N VAL A 74 13.18 -3.97 4.68
CA VAL A 74 11.78 -3.63 4.99
C VAL A 74 11.60 -3.35 6.49
N VAL A 75 12.16 -4.18 7.36
CA VAL A 75 12.05 -4.01 8.82
C VAL A 75 12.68 -2.69 9.27
N TRP A 76 13.90 -2.38 8.83
CA TRP A 76 14.56 -1.12 9.19
C TRP A 76 13.97 0.09 8.44
N GLY A 77 13.68 -0.09 7.15
CA GLY A 77 13.13 0.95 6.28
C GLY A 77 11.75 1.41 6.73
N SER A 78 10.89 0.51 7.20
CA SER A 78 9.56 0.85 7.71
C SER A 78 9.63 1.76 8.95
N GLY A 79 10.58 1.54 9.86
CA GLY A 79 10.78 2.41 11.02
C GLY A 79 11.20 3.83 10.64
N ILE A 80 12.11 3.95 9.67
CA ILE A 80 12.54 5.25 9.11
C ILE A 80 11.35 5.93 8.42
N LEU A 81 10.61 5.19 7.58
CA LEU A 81 9.47 5.72 6.85
C LEU A 81 8.35 6.17 7.80
N ALA A 82 8.06 5.41 8.85
CA ALA A 82 7.08 5.76 9.89
C ALA A 82 7.49 7.04 10.63
N SER A 83 8.77 7.16 11.01
CA SER A 83 9.31 8.40 11.60
C SER A 83 9.15 9.59 10.65
N LEU A 84 9.40 9.38 9.36
CA LEU A 84 9.30 10.40 8.35
C LEU A 84 7.84 10.82 8.08
N MET A 85 6.90 9.88 8.06
CA MET A 85 5.45 10.15 7.95
C MET A 85 4.93 10.95 9.15
N ASN A 86 5.40 10.64 10.36
CA ASN A 86 5.06 11.39 11.56
C ASN A 86 5.57 12.83 11.51
N ARG A 87 6.77 13.04 10.95
CA ARG A 87 7.36 14.38 10.78
C ARG A 87 6.76 15.16 9.60
N HIS A 88 6.42 14.47 8.51
CA HIS A 88 6.01 15.05 7.25
C HIS A 88 4.75 14.37 6.71
N ALA A 89 3.59 14.89 7.11
CA ALA A 89 2.28 14.35 6.72
C ALA A 89 2.03 14.30 5.21
N TRP A 90 2.73 15.11 4.40
CA TRP A 90 2.59 15.09 2.94
C TRP A 90 3.01 13.75 2.32
N ILE A 91 3.89 12.99 3.00
CA ILE A 91 4.37 11.68 2.56
C ILE A 91 3.24 10.66 2.55
N ILE A 92 2.25 10.80 3.44
CA ILE A 92 1.07 9.92 3.48
C ILE A 92 0.28 10.07 2.17
N TRP A 93 0.12 11.28 1.66
CA TRP A 93 -0.64 11.51 0.41
C TRP A 93 0.12 11.04 -0.81
N VAL A 94 1.44 11.27 -0.85
CA VAL A 94 2.29 10.78 -1.93
C VAL A 94 2.35 9.25 -1.93
N GLY A 95 2.50 8.64 -0.75
CA GLY A 95 2.46 7.18 -0.60
C GLY A 95 1.11 6.59 -0.98
N GLY A 96 0.00 7.21 -0.57
CA GLY A 96 -1.33 6.81 -0.98
C GLY A 96 -1.57 6.96 -2.48
N GLY A 97 -1.07 8.05 -3.09
CA GLY A 97 -1.10 8.23 -4.54
C GLY A 97 -0.33 7.15 -5.30
N LEU A 98 0.89 6.84 -4.84
CA LEU A 98 1.70 5.76 -5.41
C LEU A 98 1.01 4.39 -5.29
N LEU A 99 0.43 4.08 -4.12
CA LEU A 99 -0.35 2.86 -3.93
C LEU A 99 -1.59 2.83 -4.85
N GLY A 100 -2.27 3.96 -5.04
CA GLY A 100 -3.38 4.08 -5.98
C GLY A 100 -2.97 3.88 -7.43
N TYR A 101 -1.78 4.37 -7.81
CA TYR A 101 -1.20 4.12 -9.14
C TYR A 101 -0.99 2.62 -9.37
N VAL A 102 -0.25 1.96 -8.47
CA VAL A 102 0.04 0.52 -8.55
C VAL A 102 -1.24 -0.30 -8.53
N ALA A 103 -2.23 0.11 -7.72
CA ALA A 103 -3.53 -0.53 -7.69
C ALA A 103 -4.27 -0.41 -9.03
N GLY A 104 -4.22 0.77 -9.65
CA GLY A 104 -4.78 0.98 -11.00
C GLY A 104 -4.09 0.09 -12.04
N GLU A 105 -2.76 0.03 -12.02
CA GLU A 105 -1.96 -0.82 -12.91
C GLU A 105 -2.31 -2.31 -12.73
N MET A 106 -2.37 -2.77 -11.48
CA MET A 106 -2.74 -4.14 -11.14
C MET A 106 -4.18 -4.50 -11.55
N VAL A 107 -5.11 -3.53 -11.53
CA VAL A 107 -6.47 -3.75 -12.05
C VAL A 107 -6.46 -3.85 -13.58
N ASN A 108 -5.66 -3.02 -14.26
CA ASN A 108 -5.59 -3.03 -15.71
C ASN A 108 -4.94 -4.29 -16.27
N ASP A 109 -3.94 -4.82 -15.57
CA ASP A 109 -3.22 -6.03 -15.96
C ASP A 109 -4.01 -7.32 -15.62
N ASP A 110 -5.14 -7.21 -14.90
CA ASP A 110 -5.98 -8.35 -14.56
C ASP A 110 -6.61 -8.96 -15.83
N PRO A 111 -6.40 -10.27 -16.12
CA PRO A 111 -6.94 -10.94 -17.31
C PRO A 111 -8.46 -10.82 -17.46
N VAL A 112 -9.20 -10.66 -16.36
CA VAL A 112 -10.65 -10.47 -16.39
C VAL A 112 -11.00 -9.11 -17.00
N VAL A 113 -10.21 -8.08 -16.68
CA VAL A 113 -10.43 -6.69 -17.12
C VAL A 113 -10.01 -6.52 -18.58
N THR A 114 -8.87 -7.10 -18.98
CA THR A 114 -8.38 -7.03 -20.36
C THR A 114 -9.29 -7.77 -21.35
N ASN A 115 -9.89 -8.90 -20.96
CA ASN A 115 -10.80 -9.66 -21.83
C ASN A 115 -12.16 -9.00 -22.04
N HIS A 116 -12.65 -8.19 -21.10
CA HIS A 116 -13.94 -7.52 -21.21
C HIS A 116 -13.88 -6.11 -21.85
N LEU A 117 -12.73 -5.45 -21.87
CA LEU A 117 -12.61 -4.04 -22.29
C LEU A 117 -12.03 -3.80 -23.70
N GLY A 118 -11.45 -4.81 -24.35
CA GLY A 118 -10.95 -4.69 -25.74
C GLY A 118 -9.98 -3.51 -25.96
N ALA A 119 -9.92 -2.98 -27.20
CA ALA A 119 -8.99 -1.90 -27.58
C ALA A 119 -9.28 -0.54 -26.93
N VAL A 120 -10.52 -0.28 -26.51
CA VAL A 120 -10.89 0.94 -25.75
C VAL A 120 -10.35 0.88 -24.31
N GLY A 121 -10.17 -0.32 -23.77
CA GLY A 121 -9.54 -0.57 -22.48
C GLY A 121 -8.07 -0.17 -22.41
N GLN A 122 -7.31 -0.19 -23.51
CA GLN A 122 -5.87 0.12 -23.48
C GLN A 122 -5.59 1.62 -23.28
N ALA A 123 -6.34 2.50 -23.93
CA ALA A 123 -6.18 3.95 -23.77
C ALA A 123 -6.70 4.43 -22.40
N ILE A 124 -7.83 3.88 -21.95
CA ILE A 124 -8.37 4.16 -20.60
C ILE A 124 -7.44 3.56 -19.53
N GLY A 125 -6.84 2.41 -19.82
CA GLY A 125 -5.92 1.69 -18.94
C GLY A 125 -4.73 2.55 -18.50
N HIS A 126 -4.08 3.29 -19.40
CA HIS A 126 -2.97 4.15 -18.97
C HIS A 126 -3.40 5.37 -18.16
N ILE A 127 -4.62 5.87 -18.35
CA ILE A 127 -5.10 7.10 -17.70
C ILE A 127 -5.58 6.81 -16.27
N VAL A 128 -6.20 5.65 -16.03
CA VAL A 128 -6.79 5.28 -14.73
C VAL A 128 -5.78 5.30 -13.57
N PRO A 129 -4.57 4.70 -13.67
CA PRO A 129 -3.56 4.75 -12.61
C PRO A 129 -3.16 6.18 -12.23
N TRP A 130 -2.92 7.03 -13.23
CA TRP A 130 -2.57 8.43 -13.01
C TRP A 130 -3.73 9.22 -12.38
N LEU A 131 -4.96 8.96 -12.80
CA LEU A 131 -6.15 9.58 -12.20
C LEU A 131 -6.34 9.14 -10.74
N LEU A 132 -6.18 7.86 -10.43
CA LEU A 132 -6.27 7.36 -9.05
C LEU A 132 -5.18 7.98 -8.17
N ALA A 133 -3.95 8.04 -8.67
CA ALA A 133 -2.83 8.65 -7.96
C ALA A 133 -3.08 10.14 -7.69
N ALA A 134 -3.41 10.90 -8.72
CA ALA A 134 -3.69 12.33 -8.63
C ALA A 134 -4.91 12.61 -7.73
N GLY A 135 -5.95 11.79 -7.83
CA GLY A 135 -7.16 11.88 -7.02
C GLY A 135 -6.87 11.67 -5.53
N LEU A 136 -6.12 10.63 -5.17
CA LEU A 136 -5.74 10.37 -3.77
C LEU A 136 -4.82 11.46 -3.20
N ILE A 137 -3.86 11.95 -3.99
CA ILE A 137 -2.98 13.05 -3.56
C ILE A 137 -3.80 14.33 -3.32
N ALA A 138 -4.67 14.69 -4.28
CA ALA A 138 -5.53 15.86 -4.17
C ALA A 138 -6.51 15.76 -2.98
N TYR A 139 -7.07 14.57 -2.77
CA TYR A 139 -7.96 14.28 -1.64
C TYR A 139 -7.24 14.44 -0.29
N GLY A 140 -6.05 13.85 -0.15
CA GLY A 140 -5.22 13.99 1.05
C GLY A 140 -4.86 15.45 1.36
N PHE A 141 -4.48 16.20 0.34
CA PHE A 141 -4.20 17.63 0.45
C PHE A 141 -5.43 18.46 0.89
N TRP A 142 -6.61 18.13 0.36
CA TRP A 142 -7.86 18.82 0.68
C TRP A 142 -8.26 18.63 2.16
N ILE A 143 -8.13 17.41 2.68
CA ILE A 143 -8.45 17.10 4.08
C ILE A 143 -7.52 17.86 5.03
N HIS A 144 -6.23 17.91 4.72
CA HIS A 144 -5.26 18.62 5.56
C HIS A 144 -5.51 20.13 5.59
N ARG A 145 -5.89 20.72 4.44
CA ARG A 145 -6.30 22.13 4.38
C ARG A 145 -7.55 22.40 5.23
N ARG A 146 -8.50 21.46 5.31
CA ARG A 146 -9.70 21.59 6.14
C ARG A 146 -9.40 21.49 7.64
N LYS A 147 -8.55 20.54 8.07
CA LYS A 147 -8.15 20.40 9.49
C LYS A 147 -7.41 21.65 10.02
N LYS A 148 -6.66 22.38 9.18
CA LYS A 148 -6.04 23.67 9.58
C LYS A 148 -7.05 24.81 9.80
N LYS A 149 -8.18 24.84 9.08
CA LYS A 149 -9.18 25.93 9.21
C LYS A 149 -10.05 25.79 10.48
N LEU A 150 -10.31 24.56 10.94
CA LEU A 150 -11.14 24.30 12.13
C LEU A 150 -10.43 24.55 13.47
N ARG A 151 -9.10 24.73 13.48
CA ARG A 151 -8.30 24.99 14.70
C ARG A 151 -8.06 26.49 14.96
N ILE A 152 -8.62 27.37 14.12
CA ILE A 152 -8.43 28.82 14.14
C ILE A 152 -9.79 29.56 14.19
N ALA A 153 -10.91 28.83 14.14
CA ALA A 153 -12.26 29.35 14.36
C ALA A 153 -12.74 28.94 15.76
#